data_AF-A0A2V5J1Z5-F1
#
_entry.id   AF-A0A2V5J1Z5-F1
#
_cell.length_a   1.000
_cell.length_b   1.000
_cell.length_c   1.000
_cell.angle_alpha   90.00
_cell.angle_beta   90.00
_cell.angle_gamma   90.00
#
_symmetry.space_group_name_H-M   'P 1'
#
loop_
_entity.id
_entity.type
_entity.pdbx_description
1 polymer ?
#
loop_
_entity_poly.entity_id
_entity_poly.type
_entity_poly.pdbx_seq_one_letter_code
_entity_poly.pdbx_strand_id
1 'polypeptide(L)'
;MLFGVFITLGVAVLSVGLRSFQNSYAQKVGALGILAATFLAVYFITASWVWGLVAAVGWLFLPWLEILTRICALRLPKEKQLRPKSPPSADTFPALSDITHEIEDEGFVHVGDAGWDWEDYRQFFRLFYREEDRAQAAICLNEQHDFSFYYLRISSRAKDGKVWTTWNYPLSYGLKLTPLFRINRQR
;
A
#
# COMPACT_ATOMS: atom_id res chain seq x y z
N MET A 1 41.53 5.45 -12.92
CA MET A 1 40.11 5.77 -13.23
C MET A 1 39.26 4.52 -13.40
N LEU A 2 39.62 3.56 -14.26
CA LEU A 2 38.84 2.32 -14.50
C LEU A 2 38.56 1.48 -13.24
N PHE A 3 39.55 1.33 -12.35
CA PHE A 3 39.40 0.54 -11.13
C PHE A 3 38.29 1.07 -10.19
N GLY A 4 38.22 2.39 -9.99
CA GLY A 4 37.17 3.00 -9.16
C GLY A 4 35.78 2.86 -9.78
N VAL A 5 35.68 2.88 -11.11
CA VAL A 5 34.44 2.63 -11.84
C VAL A 5 33.97 1.19 -11.62
N PHE A 6 34.86 0.20 -11.74
CA PHE A 6 34.50 -1.21 -11.52
C PHE A 6 34.06 -1.50 -10.08
N ILE A 7 34.75 -0.92 -9.08
CA ILE A 7 34.32 -1.03 -7.68
C ILE A 7 32.92 -0.44 -7.49
N THR A 8 32.70 0.77 -7.99
CA THR A 8 31.43 1.47 -7.87
C THR A 8 30.30 0.66 -8.52
N LEU A 9 30.55 0.14 -9.73
CA LEU A 9 29.60 -0.70 -10.46
C LEU A 9 29.31 -2.01 -9.72
N GLY A 10 30.33 -2.67 -9.17
CA GLY A 10 30.17 -3.90 -8.40
C GLY A 10 29.32 -3.69 -7.15
N VAL A 11 29.58 -2.62 -6.40
CA VAL A 11 28.77 -2.25 -5.23
C VAL A 11 27.33 -1.91 -5.65
N ALA A 12 27.13 -1.20 -6.76
CA ALA A 12 25.80 -0.86 -7.26
C ALA A 12 25.00 -2.12 -7.66
N VAL A 13 25.60 -3.04 -8.44
CA VAL A 13 24.96 -4.28 -8.88
C VAL A 13 24.64 -5.18 -7.68
N LEU A 14 25.57 -5.33 -6.73
CA LEU A 14 25.34 -6.08 -5.50
C LEU A 14 24.17 -5.48 -4.70
N SER A 15 24.09 -4.15 -4.61
CA SER A 15 23.03 -3.45 -3.89
C SER A 15 21.66 -3.67 -4.51
N VAL A 16 21.57 -3.60 -5.84
CA VAL A 16 20.34 -3.91 -6.59
C VAL A 16 19.95 -5.37 -6.42
N GLY A 17 20.91 -6.29 -6.51
CA GLY A 17 20.69 -7.72 -6.27
C GLY A 17 20.18 -8.01 -4.85
N LEU A 18 20.72 -7.35 -3.83
CA LEU A 18 20.23 -7.49 -2.45
C LEU A 18 18.79 -6.99 -2.26
N ARG A 19 18.36 -6.01 -3.07
CA ARG A 19 16.99 -5.49 -3.05
C ARG A 19 15.97 -6.38 -3.75
N SER A 20 16.38 -7.31 -4.61
CA SER A 20 15.45 -8.24 -5.28
C SER A 20 14.99 -9.40 -4.39
N PHE A 21 15.67 -9.64 -3.26
CA PHE A 21 15.24 -10.63 -2.28
C PHE A 21 14.03 -10.16 -1.46
N GLN A 22 13.19 -11.11 -1.05
CA GLN A 22 12.02 -10.85 -0.19
C GLN A 22 12.37 -10.69 1.30
N ASN A 23 13.63 -10.89 1.70
CA ASN A 23 14.07 -10.74 3.09
C ASN A 23 14.31 -9.26 3.43
N SER A 24 13.62 -8.75 4.45
CA SER A 24 13.75 -7.35 4.90
C SER A 24 15.17 -6.96 5.31
N TYR A 25 15.99 -7.88 5.83
CA TYR A 25 17.39 -7.58 6.15
C TYR A 25 18.22 -7.38 4.87
N ALA A 26 18.05 -8.24 3.88
CA ALA A 26 18.74 -8.12 2.59
C ALA A 26 18.38 -6.80 1.90
N GLN A 27 17.10 -6.41 1.90
CA GLN A 27 16.65 -5.14 1.34
C GLN A 27 17.26 -3.92 2.05
N LYS A 28 17.43 -3.96 3.38
CA LYS A 28 18.09 -2.89 4.15
C LYS A 28 19.58 -2.78 3.83
N VAL A 29 20.28 -3.91 3.74
CA VAL A 29 21.70 -3.93 3.35
C VAL A 29 21.86 -3.41 1.92
N GLY A 30 20.96 -3.80 1.01
CA GLY A 30 20.92 -3.26 -0.36
C GLY A 30 20.69 -1.75 -0.40
N ALA A 31 19.84 -1.20 0.47
CA ALA A 31 19.65 0.25 0.58
C ALA A 31 20.92 0.96 1.06
N LEU A 32 21.60 0.42 2.08
CA LEU A 32 22.91 0.96 2.53
C LEU A 32 23.97 0.88 1.43
N GLY A 33 23.94 -0.19 0.64
CA GLY A 33 24.84 -0.36 -0.49
C GLY A 33 24.65 0.70 -1.59
N ILE A 34 23.42 1.16 -1.85
CA ILE A 34 23.16 2.28 -2.77
C ILE A 34 23.81 3.59 -2.27
N LEU A 35 23.75 3.84 -0.96
CA LEU A 35 24.42 4.99 -0.35
C LEU A 35 25.94 4.89 -0.52
N ALA A 36 26.50 3.71 -0.27
CA ALA A 36 27.92 3.44 -0.46
C ALA A 36 28.36 3.58 -1.92
N ALA A 37 27.58 3.07 -2.88
CA ALA A 37 27.85 3.24 -4.31
C ALA A 37 27.83 4.72 -4.72
N THR A 38 26.88 5.50 -4.21
CA THR A 38 26.78 6.95 -4.47
C THR A 38 27.99 7.70 -3.91
N PHE A 39 28.38 7.38 -2.67
CA PHE A 39 29.58 7.92 -2.05
C PHE A 39 30.83 7.65 -2.92
N LEU A 40 31.02 6.39 -3.31
CA LEU A 40 32.18 5.95 -4.09
C LEU A 40 32.21 6.61 -5.48
N ALA A 41 31.06 6.70 -6.15
CA ALA A 41 30.94 7.34 -7.46
C ALA A 41 31.46 8.80 -7.42
N VAL A 42 30.96 9.58 -6.46
CA VAL A 42 31.31 10.99 -6.34
C VAL A 42 32.74 11.16 -5.81
N TYR A 43 33.18 10.31 -4.87
CA TYR A 43 34.55 10.30 -4.38
C TYR A 43 35.56 10.07 -5.51
N PHE A 44 35.35 9.08 -6.38
CA PHE A 44 36.28 8.79 -7.48
C PHE A 44 36.30 9.85 -8.58
N ILE A 45 35.23 10.63 -8.74
CA ILE A 45 35.17 11.74 -9.71
C ILE A 45 35.83 13.01 -9.13
N THR A 46 35.51 13.35 -7.88
CA THR A 46 35.91 14.62 -7.26
C THR A 46 37.18 14.55 -6.42
N ALA A 47 37.67 13.33 -6.16
CA ALA A 47 38.74 13.03 -5.18
C ALA A 47 38.47 13.57 -3.77
N SER A 48 37.22 13.94 -3.47
CA SER A 48 36.82 14.55 -2.20
C SER A 48 35.81 13.68 -1.47
N TRP A 49 36.19 13.22 -0.29
CA TRP A 49 35.32 12.43 0.58
C TRP A 49 34.12 13.25 1.09
N VAL A 50 34.27 14.57 1.21
CA VAL A 50 33.19 15.49 1.63
C VAL A 50 32.07 15.49 0.60
N TRP A 51 32.39 15.63 -0.69
CA TRP A 51 31.40 15.58 -1.76
C TRP A 51 30.74 14.21 -1.88
N GLY A 52 31.49 13.13 -1.66
CA GLY A 52 30.94 11.78 -1.56
C GLY A 52 29.91 11.65 -0.44
N LEU A 53 30.22 12.18 0.75
CA LEU A 53 29.33 12.12 1.90
C LEU A 53 28.06 12.96 1.68
N VAL A 54 28.20 14.18 1.15
CA VAL A 54 27.06 15.04 0.81
C VAL A 54 26.12 14.34 -0.18
N ALA A 55 26.67 13.70 -1.22
CA ALA A 55 25.86 12.97 -2.20
C ALA A 55 25.14 11.76 -1.59
N ALA A 56 25.81 11.00 -0.71
CA ALA A 56 25.19 9.87 -0.02
C ALA A 56 24.08 10.34 0.94
N VAL A 57 24.32 11.38 1.73
CA VAL A 57 23.32 11.95 2.65
C VAL A 57 22.14 12.57 1.87
N GLY A 58 22.38 13.06 0.66
CA GLY A 58 21.34 13.57 -0.25
C GLY A 58 20.17 12.59 -0.46
N TRP A 59 20.44 11.28 -0.47
CA TRP A 59 19.39 10.25 -0.58
C TRP A 59 18.40 10.28 0.59
N LEU A 60 18.79 10.74 1.78
CA LEU A 60 17.90 10.89 2.94
C LEU A 60 16.89 12.03 2.76
N PHE A 61 17.17 12.97 1.85
CA PHE A 61 16.29 14.10 1.54
C PHE A 61 15.31 13.80 0.39
N LEU A 62 15.50 12.71 -0.37
CA LEU A 62 14.55 12.31 -1.42
C LEU A 62 13.11 12.11 -0.91
N PRO A 63 12.89 11.43 0.24
CA PRO A 63 11.54 11.35 0.82
C PRO A 63 10.97 12.73 1.14
N TRP A 64 11.81 13.68 1.57
CA TRP A 64 11.38 15.04 1.92
C TRP A 64 10.96 15.84 0.69
N LEU A 65 11.68 15.69 -0.43
CA LEU A 65 11.29 16.27 -1.72
C LEU A 65 9.95 15.69 -2.21
N GLU A 66 9.77 14.38 -2.11
CA GLU A 66 8.51 13.73 -2.48
C GLU A 66 7.35 14.20 -1.59
N ILE A 67 7.57 14.32 -0.28
CA ILE A 67 6.59 14.85 0.68
C ILE A 67 6.23 16.30 0.34
N LEU A 68 7.21 17.19 0.15
CA LEU A 68 6.95 18.60 -0.13
C LEU A 68 6.24 18.83 -1.47
N THR A 69 6.56 18.02 -2.48
CA THR A 69 5.93 18.13 -3.80
C THR A 69 4.55 17.47 -3.86
N ARG A 70 4.37 16.28 -3.24
CA ARG A 70 3.09 15.56 -3.25
C ARG A 70 2.09 16.10 -2.23
N ILE A 71 2.49 16.43 -1.01
CA ILE A 71 1.54 16.86 0.03
C ILE A 71 0.95 18.23 -0.29
N CYS A 72 1.73 19.14 -0.86
CA CYS A 72 1.20 20.43 -1.33
C CYS A 72 0.13 20.27 -2.43
N ALA A 73 0.15 19.15 -3.15
CA ALA A 73 -0.86 18.82 -4.15
C ALA A 73 -2.03 17.98 -3.61
N LEU A 74 -1.89 17.35 -2.43
CA LEU A 74 -2.93 16.51 -1.84
C LEU A 74 -4.08 17.37 -1.30
N ARG A 75 -5.12 17.49 -2.12
CA ARG A 75 -6.39 18.08 -1.71
C ARG A 75 -7.26 16.99 -1.09
N LEU A 76 -7.35 17.02 0.23
CA LEU A 76 -8.32 16.16 0.92
C LEU A 76 -9.72 16.80 0.84
N PRO A 77 -10.73 16.02 0.46
CA PRO A 77 -12.11 16.45 0.45
C PRO A 77 -12.53 16.73 1.89
N LYS A 78 -13.05 17.94 2.14
CA LYS A 78 -13.52 18.36 3.47
C LYS A 78 -14.65 17.45 3.98
N GLU A 79 -15.44 16.90 3.07
CA GLU A 79 -16.52 15.97 3.37
C GLU A 79 -16.35 14.69 2.54
N LYS A 80 -16.14 13.57 3.24
CA LYS A 80 -16.12 12.24 2.65
C LYS A 80 -17.38 11.49 3.10
N GLN A 81 -18.40 11.47 2.26
CA GLN A 81 -19.63 10.72 2.49
C GLN A 81 -19.74 9.61 1.45
N LEU A 82 -19.94 8.38 1.92
CA LEU A 82 -20.31 7.26 1.05
C LEU A 82 -21.73 7.50 0.55
N ARG A 83 -21.93 7.33 -0.75
CA ARG A 83 -23.25 7.46 -1.39
C ARG A 83 -23.66 6.11 -1.97
N PRO A 84 -24.97 5.80 -2.07
CA PRO A 84 -25.42 4.66 -2.84
C PRO A 84 -24.80 4.70 -4.24
N LYS A 85 -24.21 3.59 -4.69
CA LYS A 85 -23.51 3.52 -5.98
C LYS A 85 -23.83 2.18 -6.63
N SER A 86 -24.12 2.22 -7.93
CA SER A 86 -24.33 1.00 -8.70
C SER A 86 -23.04 0.19 -8.82
N PRO A 87 -23.12 -1.15 -8.93
CA PRO A 87 -21.95 -1.98 -9.13
C PRO A 87 -21.19 -1.62 -10.42
N PRO A 88 -19.86 -1.75 -10.42
CA PRO A 88 -19.06 -1.59 -11.63
C PRO A 88 -19.40 -2.67 -12.67
N SER A 89 -19.08 -2.42 -13.93
CA SER A 89 -19.27 -3.40 -15.00
C SER A 89 -18.32 -4.59 -14.85
N ALA A 90 -18.66 -5.71 -15.48
CA ALA A 90 -17.78 -6.88 -15.54
C ALA A 90 -16.43 -6.57 -16.22
N ASP A 91 -16.39 -5.60 -17.14
CA ASP A 91 -15.14 -5.16 -17.76
C ASP A 91 -14.20 -4.46 -16.76
N THR A 92 -14.76 -3.72 -15.80
CA THR A 92 -13.99 -2.99 -14.77
C THR A 92 -13.65 -3.89 -13.59
N PHE A 93 -14.57 -4.76 -13.16
CA PHE A 93 -14.35 -5.67 -12.05
C PHE A 93 -14.91 -7.08 -12.38
N PRO A 94 -14.15 -7.90 -13.13
CA PRO A 94 -14.63 -9.21 -13.59
C PRO A 94 -14.99 -10.17 -12.46
N ALA A 95 -14.21 -10.17 -11.37
CA ALA A 95 -14.39 -11.10 -10.26
C ALA A 95 -15.54 -10.72 -9.30
N LEU A 96 -16.27 -9.62 -9.53
CA LEU A 96 -17.30 -9.15 -8.61
C LEU A 96 -18.45 -10.16 -8.45
N SER A 97 -18.92 -10.78 -9.54
CA SER A 97 -20.02 -11.75 -9.47
C SER A 97 -19.61 -12.99 -8.69
N ASP A 98 -18.45 -13.54 -9.00
CA ASP A 98 -17.98 -14.79 -8.44
C ASP A 98 -17.76 -14.65 -6.94
N ILE A 99 -17.10 -13.58 -6.50
CA ILE A 99 -16.92 -13.26 -5.09
C ILE A 99 -18.27 -12.98 -4.39
N THR A 100 -19.22 -12.34 -5.07
CA THR A 100 -20.56 -12.10 -4.51
C THR A 100 -21.25 -13.43 -4.22
N HIS A 101 -21.23 -14.36 -5.19
CA HIS A 101 -21.81 -15.69 -5.01
C HIS A 101 -21.11 -16.48 -3.91
N GLU A 102 -19.79 -16.48 -3.84
CA GLU A 102 -19.05 -17.16 -2.76
C GLU A 102 -19.46 -16.63 -1.36
N ILE A 103 -19.65 -15.32 -1.22
CA ILE A 103 -20.08 -14.71 0.05
C ILE A 103 -21.53 -15.08 0.39
N GLU A 104 -22.42 -15.11 -0.61
CA GLU A 104 -23.82 -15.48 -0.42
C GLU A 104 -23.99 -16.97 -0.08
N ASP A 105 -23.19 -17.85 -0.70
CA ASP A 105 -23.17 -19.30 -0.41
C ASP A 105 -22.73 -19.59 1.04
N GLU A 106 -21.90 -18.73 1.63
CA GLU A 106 -21.52 -18.74 3.05
C GLU A 106 -22.62 -18.16 3.98
N GLY A 107 -23.80 -17.84 3.44
CA GLY A 107 -24.98 -17.41 4.19
C GLY A 107 -24.99 -15.91 4.54
N PHE A 108 -24.16 -15.10 3.90
CA PHE A 108 -24.27 -13.64 4.02
C PHE A 108 -25.35 -13.10 3.07
N VAL A 109 -26.10 -12.10 3.53
CA VAL A 109 -27.14 -11.43 2.74
C VAL A 109 -26.64 -10.09 2.25
N HIS A 110 -26.83 -9.77 0.97
CA HIS A 110 -26.52 -8.45 0.43
C HIS A 110 -27.37 -7.37 1.09
N VAL A 111 -26.71 -6.33 1.60
CA VAL A 111 -27.37 -5.20 2.29
C VAL A 111 -27.41 -3.95 1.41
N GLY A 112 -26.39 -3.73 0.59
CA GLY A 112 -26.34 -2.59 -0.29
C GLY A 112 -24.97 -2.32 -0.88
N ASP A 113 -24.99 -1.48 -1.90
CA ASP A 113 -23.80 -1.01 -2.60
C ASP A 113 -23.60 0.49 -2.33
N ALA A 114 -22.38 0.85 -1.96
CA ALA A 114 -21.99 2.22 -1.65
C ALA A 114 -20.66 2.55 -2.31
N GLY A 115 -20.41 3.83 -2.53
CA GLY A 115 -19.18 4.25 -3.17
C GLY A 115 -18.86 5.69 -2.89
N TRP A 116 -17.68 6.07 -3.33
CA TRP A 116 -17.18 7.42 -3.20
C TRP A 116 -16.23 7.73 -4.34
N ASP A 117 -16.52 8.80 -5.06
CA ASP A 117 -15.75 9.27 -6.21
C ASP A 117 -15.25 10.68 -5.93
N TRP A 118 -13.97 10.91 -6.16
CA TRP A 118 -13.33 12.21 -5.99
C TRP A 118 -12.12 12.35 -6.92
N GLU A 119 -12.18 13.32 -7.83
CA GLU A 119 -11.17 13.49 -8.88
C GLU A 119 -10.90 12.15 -9.58
N ASP A 120 -9.68 11.65 -9.53
CA ASP A 120 -9.28 10.37 -10.15
C ASP A 120 -9.40 9.17 -9.21
N TYR A 121 -9.89 9.36 -7.99
CA TYR A 121 -10.13 8.29 -7.03
C TYR A 121 -11.57 7.80 -7.14
N ARG A 122 -11.75 6.50 -7.34
CA ARG A 122 -13.06 5.85 -7.27
C ARG A 122 -12.99 4.70 -6.28
N GLN A 123 -13.98 4.67 -5.40
CA GLN A 123 -14.13 3.60 -4.41
C GLN A 123 -15.53 3.00 -4.55
N PHE A 124 -15.58 1.69 -4.54
CA PHE A 124 -16.82 0.92 -4.54
C PHE A 124 -16.78 -0.09 -3.40
N PHE A 125 -17.91 -0.22 -2.71
CA PHE A 125 -18.14 -1.11 -1.59
C PHE A 125 -19.43 -1.87 -1.84
N ARG A 126 -19.35 -3.20 -1.86
CA ARG A 126 -20.51 -4.06 -1.75
C ARG A 126 -20.55 -4.65 -0.34
N LEU A 127 -21.66 -4.44 0.35
CA LEU A 127 -21.81 -4.75 1.77
C LEU A 127 -22.77 -5.93 1.97
N PHE A 128 -22.37 -6.86 2.82
CA PHE A 128 -23.17 -8.00 3.21
C PHE A 128 -23.22 -8.14 4.73
N TYR A 129 -24.24 -8.84 5.20
CA TYR A 129 -24.45 -9.07 6.62
C TYR A 129 -25.03 -10.46 6.90
N ARG A 130 -24.54 -11.09 7.96
CA ARG A 130 -25.02 -12.36 8.50
C ARG A 130 -25.42 -12.15 9.94
N GLU A 131 -26.73 -12.23 10.21
CA GLU A 131 -27.32 -11.93 11.53
C GLU A 131 -26.86 -12.93 12.60
N GLU A 132 -26.74 -14.23 12.24
CA GLU A 132 -26.38 -15.32 13.15
C GLU A 132 -25.11 -15.01 13.96
N ASP A 133 -24.05 -14.56 13.29
CA ASP A 133 -22.75 -14.26 13.89
C ASP A 133 -22.49 -12.76 14.08
N ARG A 134 -23.49 -11.92 13.76
CA ARG A 134 -23.34 -10.46 13.66
C ARG A 134 -22.11 -10.08 12.84
N ALA A 135 -21.94 -10.78 11.71
CA ALA A 135 -20.79 -10.67 10.84
C ALA A 135 -21.14 -9.81 9.62
N GLN A 136 -20.17 -9.01 9.18
CA GLN A 136 -20.21 -8.17 8.00
C GLN A 136 -19.10 -8.59 7.06
N ALA A 137 -19.46 -8.84 5.80
CA ALA A 137 -18.50 -9.00 4.72
C ALA A 137 -18.58 -7.78 3.80
N ALA A 138 -17.45 -7.36 3.26
CA ALA A 138 -17.38 -6.27 2.31
C ALA A 138 -16.39 -6.59 1.19
N ILE A 139 -16.83 -6.36 -0.05
CA ILE A 139 -15.96 -6.33 -1.23
C ILE A 139 -15.64 -4.87 -1.50
N CYS A 140 -14.36 -4.52 -1.52
CA CYS A 140 -13.89 -3.16 -1.69
C CYS A 140 -13.05 -3.06 -2.96
N LEU A 141 -13.47 -2.24 -3.93
CA LEU A 141 -12.68 -1.88 -5.11
C LEU A 141 -12.15 -0.46 -4.94
N ASN A 142 -10.86 -0.25 -5.21
CA ASN A 142 -10.22 1.05 -5.23
C ASN A 142 -9.54 1.25 -6.57
N GLU A 143 -9.82 2.39 -7.19
CA GLU A 143 -9.25 2.79 -8.46
C GLU A 143 -8.62 4.18 -8.29
N GLN A 144 -7.41 4.33 -8.82
CA GLN A 144 -6.69 5.59 -8.86
C GLN A 144 -5.83 5.61 -10.13
N HIS A 145 -6.15 6.50 -11.07
CA HIS A 145 -5.46 6.58 -12.38
C HIS A 145 -5.34 5.18 -13.03
N ASP A 146 -4.13 4.73 -13.36
CA ASP A 146 -3.85 3.44 -14.02
C ASP A 146 -3.72 2.26 -13.05
N PHE A 147 -4.02 2.47 -11.76
CA PHE A 147 -3.91 1.45 -10.73
C PHE A 147 -5.27 1.15 -10.11
N SER A 148 -5.68 -0.12 -10.18
CA SER A 148 -6.86 -0.62 -9.48
C SER A 148 -6.51 -1.87 -8.69
N PHE A 149 -7.14 -2.01 -7.53
CA PHE A 149 -7.06 -3.22 -6.74
C PHE A 149 -8.34 -3.39 -5.94
N TYR A 150 -8.67 -4.65 -5.65
CA TYR A 150 -9.75 -4.97 -4.74
C TYR A 150 -9.23 -5.74 -3.54
N TYR A 151 -10.02 -5.72 -2.47
CA TYR A 151 -9.77 -6.50 -1.27
C TYR A 151 -11.10 -6.85 -0.60
N LEU A 152 -11.05 -7.92 0.19
CA LEU A 152 -12.15 -8.42 0.98
C LEU A 152 -11.90 -8.10 2.44
N ARG A 153 -12.98 -7.79 3.14
CA ARG A 153 -12.97 -7.57 4.58
C ARG A 153 -14.11 -8.33 5.20
N ILE A 154 -13.80 -9.13 6.22
CA ILE A 154 -14.80 -9.78 7.07
C ILE A 154 -14.60 -9.24 8.48
N SER A 155 -15.69 -8.85 9.12
CA SER A 155 -15.68 -8.38 10.49
C SER A 155 -16.86 -8.92 11.28
N SER A 156 -16.65 -9.22 12.56
CA SER A 156 -17.72 -9.61 13.48
C SER A 156 -17.60 -8.82 14.78
N ARG A 157 -18.74 -8.54 15.40
CA ARG A 157 -18.82 -7.83 16.68
C ARG A 157 -19.14 -8.82 17.80
N ALA A 158 -18.20 -8.96 18.73
CA ALA A 158 -18.40 -9.75 19.93
C ALA A 158 -19.36 -9.06 20.92
N LYS A 159 -19.91 -9.83 21.86
CA LYS A 159 -20.88 -9.35 22.87
C LYS A 159 -20.32 -8.25 23.79
N ASP A 160 -19.00 -8.22 23.97
CA ASP A 160 -18.26 -7.19 24.73
C ASP A 160 -18.03 -5.88 23.94
N GLY A 161 -18.52 -5.80 22.70
CA GLY A 161 -18.35 -4.64 21.82
C GLY A 161 -17.05 -4.65 21.02
N LYS A 162 -16.19 -5.66 21.20
CA LYS A 162 -14.94 -5.80 20.44
C LYS A 162 -15.23 -6.19 19.00
N VAL A 163 -14.53 -5.55 18.06
CA VAL A 163 -14.66 -5.83 16.63
C VAL A 163 -13.43 -6.61 16.18
N TRP A 164 -13.68 -7.82 15.70
CA TRP A 164 -12.66 -8.65 15.06
C TRP A 164 -12.76 -8.45 13.56
N THR A 165 -11.63 -8.25 12.90
CA THR A 165 -11.58 -8.08 11.45
C THR A 165 -10.44 -8.88 10.85
N THR A 166 -10.73 -9.57 9.76
CA THR A 166 -9.73 -10.13 8.85
C THR A 166 -9.93 -9.51 7.48
N TRP A 167 -8.83 -9.31 6.76
CA TRP A 167 -8.85 -8.78 5.40
C TRP A 167 -7.59 -9.18 4.63
N ASN A 168 -7.60 -9.00 3.32
CA ASN A 168 -6.45 -9.18 2.45
C ASN A 168 -5.95 -7.84 1.87
N TYR A 169 -6.21 -6.71 2.55
CA TYR A 169 -5.77 -5.39 2.11
C TYR A 169 -4.24 -5.36 1.86
N PRO A 170 -3.76 -4.93 0.68
CA PRO A 170 -2.35 -5.08 0.29
C PRO A 170 -1.42 -4.04 0.91
N LEU A 171 -1.94 -2.91 1.42
CA LEU A 171 -1.13 -1.80 1.93
C LEU A 171 -1.06 -1.79 3.47
N SER A 172 -0.16 -0.96 4.00
CA SER A 172 -0.07 -0.72 5.45
C SER A 172 -1.13 0.28 5.91
N TYR A 173 -1.45 0.27 7.22
CA TYR A 173 -2.42 1.21 7.78
C TYR A 173 -1.85 2.62 7.80
N GLY A 174 -2.59 3.57 7.25
CA GLY A 174 -2.28 5.00 7.40
C GLY A 174 -2.70 5.59 8.75
N LEU A 175 -3.55 4.91 9.52
CA LEU A 175 -4.13 5.41 10.78
C LEU A 175 -4.08 4.37 11.89
N LYS A 176 -4.00 4.86 13.14
CA LYS A 176 -4.07 4.04 14.35
C LYS A 176 -5.48 3.47 14.52
N LEU A 177 -5.57 2.18 14.82
CA LEU A 177 -6.84 1.49 15.07
C LEU A 177 -7.42 1.87 16.43
N THR A 178 -8.74 1.83 16.55
CA THR A 178 -9.42 2.08 17.82
C THR A 178 -9.16 0.95 18.82
N PRO A 179 -9.16 1.22 20.15
CA PRO A 179 -8.80 0.23 21.16
C PRO A 179 -9.65 -1.05 21.18
N LEU A 180 -10.86 -1.02 20.63
CA LEU A 180 -11.78 -2.16 20.54
C LEU A 180 -11.66 -2.93 19.21
N PHE A 181 -10.84 -2.45 18.28
CA PHE A 181 -10.62 -3.10 16.99
C PHE A 181 -9.43 -4.06 17.07
N ARG A 182 -9.63 -5.31 16.66
CA ARG A 182 -8.56 -6.31 16.54
C ARG A 182 -8.51 -6.85 15.13
N ILE A 183 -7.29 -7.03 14.65
CA ILE A 183 -7.03 -7.46 13.29
C ILE A 183 -6.27 -8.77 13.33
N ASN A 184 -6.79 -9.74 12.60
CA ASN A 184 -6.07 -10.94 12.25
C ASN A 184 -5.72 -10.83 10.76
N ARG A 185 -4.45 -10.53 10.44
CA ARG A 185 -4.00 -10.38 9.05
C ARG A 185 -3.36 -11.69 8.62
N GLN A 186 -3.86 -12.29 7.55
CA GLN A 186 -3.10 -13.34 6.86
C GLN A 186 -1.86 -12.66 6.24
N ARG A 187 -0.66 -13.09 6.68
CA ARG A 187 0.63 -12.63 6.16
C ARG A 187 1.11 -13.59 5.08
#